data_AF-A0A0D0E434-F1
#
_entry.id   AF-A0A0D0E434-F1
#
_cell.length_a   1.000
_cell.length_b   1.000
_cell.length_c   1.000
_cell.angle_alpha   90.00
_cell.angle_beta   90.00
_cell.angle_gamma   90.00
#
_symmetry.space_group_name_H-M   'P 1'
#
loop_
_entity.id
_entity.type
_entity.pdbx_description
1 polymer ?
#
loop_
_entity_poly.entity_id
_entity_poly.type
_entity_poly.pdbx_seq_one_letter_code
_entity_poly.pdbx_strand_id
1 'polypeptide(L)' 'AADSCIYDSAQWTNFAIPPNLCYLADAGFGICDSLLVPYWGVCYHLNEWKQSSQRFSLSF' A
#
# COMPACT_ATOMS: atom_id res chain seq x y z
N ALA A 1 5.22 -14.39 -4.74
CA ALA A 1 5.20 -14.27 -3.27
C ALA A 1 4.00 -13.40 -2.92
N ALA A 2 3.22 -13.78 -1.91
CA ALA A 2 2.08 -12.96 -1.45
C ALA A 2 2.59 -11.80 -0.57
N ASP A 3 1.94 -10.65 -0.63
CA ASP A 3 2.39 -9.42 0.05
C ASP A 3 2.41 -9.56 1.58
N SER A 4 1.57 -10.45 2.12
CA SER A 4 1.62 -10.90 3.52
C SER A 4 2.98 -11.49 3.93
N CYS A 5 3.64 -12.23 3.05
CA CYS A 5 4.97 -12.81 3.32
C CYS A 5 6.06 -11.71 3.40
N ILE A 6 5.88 -10.61 2.67
CA ILE A 6 6.78 -9.45 2.73
C ILE A 6 6.67 -8.79 4.10
N TYR A 7 5.44 -8.55 4.59
CA TYR A 7 5.22 -7.97 5.91
C TYR A 7 5.78 -8.84 7.03
N ASP A 8 5.53 -10.15 7.00
CA ASP A 8 6.10 -11.08 7.97
C ASP A 8 7.62 -10.97 7.97
N SER A 9 8.28 -11.03 6.81
CA SER A 9 9.74 -10.91 6.73
C SER A 9 10.29 -9.55 7.24
N ALA A 10 9.53 -8.47 7.06
CA ALA A 10 9.89 -7.14 7.53
C ALA A 10 9.85 -7.04 9.06
N GLN A 11 8.86 -7.67 9.71
CA GLN A 11 8.76 -7.74 11.17
C GLN A 11 10.03 -8.36 11.80
N TRP A 12 10.60 -9.40 11.18
CA TRP A 12 11.82 -10.05 11.67
C TRP A 12 13.10 -9.20 11.51
N THR A 13 13.10 -8.19 10.64
CA THR A 13 14.30 -7.46 10.23
C THR A 13 14.41 -6.04 10.78
N ASN A 14 13.56 -5.66 11.76
CA ASN A 14 13.50 -4.35 12.45
C ASN A 14 12.36 -3.42 12.01
N PHE A 15 11.31 -3.94 11.36
CA PHE A 15 10.09 -3.16 11.11
C PHE A 15 9.15 -3.19 12.33
N ALA A 16 9.55 -2.49 13.40
CA ALA A 16 8.76 -2.39 14.62
C ALA A 16 7.69 -1.30 14.50
N ILE A 17 6.44 -1.66 14.80
CA ILE A 17 5.31 -0.73 14.79
C ILE A 17 5.18 -0.14 16.20
N PRO A 18 5.20 1.19 16.37
CA PRO A 18 5.09 1.80 17.67
C PRO A 18 3.74 1.45 18.33
N PRO A 19 3.69 1.34 19.66
CA PRO A 19 2.44 1.05 20.36
C PRO A 19 1.40 2.14 20.08
N ASN A 20 0.15 1.72 19.86
CA ASN A 20 -1.00 2.57 19.50
C ASN A 20 -0.96 3.20 18.11
N LEU A 21 -0.06 2.76 17.23
CA LEU A 21 -0.07 3.15 15.82
C LEU A 21 -0.37 1.93 14.95
N CYS A 22 -1.02 2.20 13.82
CA CYS A 22 -1.21 1.23 12.75
C CYS A 22 -0.61 1.79 11.46
N TYR A 23 -0.05 0.93 10.63
CA TYR A 23 0.36 1.29 9.29
C TYR A 23 -0.79 1.08 8.31
N LEU A 24 -0.92 2.01 7.36
CA LEU A 24 -1.84 1.87 6.24
C LEU A 24 -1.22 0.91 5.22
N ALA A 25 -1.83 -0.25 5.01
CA ALA A 25 -1.34 -1.25 4.07
C ALA A 25 -2.27 -1.41 2.87
N ASP A 26 -1.69 -1.87 1.76
CA ASP A 26 -2.39 -2.12 0.50
C ASP A 26 -3.31 -3.35 0.57
N ALA A 27 -4.27 -3.47 -0.36
CA ALA A 27 -5.28 -4.52 -0.40
C ALA A 27 -4.72 -5.95 -0.47
N GLY A 28 -3.46 -6.12 -0.88
CA GLY A 28 -2.77 -7.41 -0.90
C GLY A 28 -2.24 -7.88 0.48
N PHE A 29 -2.22 -7.01 1.48
CA PHE A 29 -1.73 -7.34 2.82
C PHE A 29 -2.81 -8.00 3.69
N GLY A 30 -2.35 -8.87 4.58
CA GLY A 30 -3.18 -9.49 5.60
C GLY A 30 -3.61 -8.50 6.68
N ILE A 31 -4.65 -8.89 7.39
CA ILE A 31 -5.34 -8.09 8.41
C ILE A 31 -4.68 -8.38 9.75
N CYS A 32 -4.24 -7.36 10.46
CA CYS A 32 -3.78 -7.51 11.84
C CYS A 32 -3.91 -6.19 12.59
N ASP A 33 -3.81 -6.23 13.92
CA ASP A 33 -3.94 -5.05 14.78
C ASP A 33 -2.99 -3.90 14.42
N SER A 34 -1.89 -4.24 13.75
CA SER A 34 -0.84 -3.29 13.37
C SER A 34 -0.96 -2.79 11.93
N LEU A 35 -1.84 -3.38 11.09
CA LEU A 35 -2.07 -2.99 9.71
C LEU A 35 -3.55 -2.64 9.48
N LEU A 36 -3.80 -1.37 9.19
CA LEU A 36 -5.09 -0.92 8.68
C LEU A 36 -5.07 -1.06 7.16
N VAL A 37 -5.90 -1.96 6.62
CA VAL A 37 -6.08 -2.09 5.17
C VAL A 37 -7.50 -1.59 4.86
N PRO A 38 -7.70 -0.34 4.38
CA PRO A 38 -9.03 0.27 4.30
C PRO A 38 -9.92 -0.30 3.19
N TYR A 39 -9.31 -0.92 2.18
CA TYR A 39 -9.97 -1.33 0.94
C TYR A 39 -9.74 -2.82 0.69
N TRP A 40 -10.33 -3.69 1.52
CA TRP A 40 -10.22 -5.13 1.29
C TRP A 40 -11.02 -5.55 0.07
N GLY A 41 -10.39 -6.32 -0.81
CA GLY A 41 -11.04 -6.86 -2.00
C GLY A 41 -11.35 -5.82 -3.09
N VAL A 42 -10.98 -4.55 -2.88
CA VAL A 42 -11.01 -3.51 -3.90
C VAL A 42 -9.58 -3.20 -4.27
N CYS A 43 -9.07 -3.86 -5.32
CA CYS A 43 -7.80 -3.49 -5.93
C CYS A 43 -7.95 -2.11 -6.56
N TYR A 44 -7.53 -1.06 -5.86
CA TYR A 44 -7.24 0.21 -6.51
C TYR A 44 -5.98 -0.02 -7.34
N HIS A 45 -6.12 -0.51 -8.57
CA HIS A 45 -5.01 -0.35 -9.49
C HIS A 45 -4.82 1.16 -9.65
N LEU A 46 -3.62 1.65 -9.30
CA LEU A 46 -3.13 3.03 -9.49
C LEU A 46 -3.12 3.45 -10.98
N ASN A 47 -4.16 3.10 -11.73
CA ASN A 47 -4.36 3.47 -13.13
C ASN A 47 -4.64 4.96 -13.29
N GLU A 48 -4.98 5.65 -12.20
CA GLU A 48 -5.16 7.10 -12.15
C GLU A 48 -3.84 7.86 -12.38
N TRP A 49 -2.70 7.29 -11.99
CA TRP A 49 -1.39 7.92 -12.21
C TRP A 49 -0.86 7.73 -13.64
N LYS A 50 -1.39 6.76 -14.40
CA LYS A 50 -1.05 6.60 -15.82
C LYS A 50 -1.64 7.71 -16.71
N GLN A 51 -2.74 8.34 -16.28
CA GLN A 51 -3.42 9.37 -17.10
C GLN A 51 -2.83 10.78 -16.95
N SER A 52 -2.11 11.09 -15.87
CA SER A 52 -1.52 12.43 -15.70
C SER A 52 -0.26 12.68 -16.54
N SER A 53 0.25 11.65 -17.24
CA SER A 53 1.37 11.77 -18.18
C SER A 53 0.94 12.27 -19.58
N GLN A 54 -0.35 12.60 -19.79
CA GLN A 54 -0.76 13.33 -21.00
C GLN A 54 -0.29 14.78 -20.89
N ARG A 55 0.89 15.01 -21.45
CA ARG A 55 1.56 16.31 -21.62
C ARG A 55 0.57 17.28 -22.28
N PHE A 56 -0.02 18.18 -21.51
CA PHE A 56 -0.73 19.33 -22.06
C PHE A 56 0.30 20.18 -22.83
N SER A 57 0.37 19.99 -24.14
CA SER A 57 1.07 20.90 -25.04
C SER A 57 0.21 22.16 -25.17
N LEU A 58 0.42 23.13 -24.29
CA LEU A 58 -0.06 24.48 -24.52
C LEU A 58 0.90 25.16 -25.50
N SER A 59 0.49 25.24 -26.76
CA SER A 59 1.11 26.13 -27.75
C SER A 59 0.60 27.55 -27.49
N PHE A 60 1.54 28.48 -27.29
CA PHE A 60 1.31 29.93 -27.25
C PHE A 60 1.08 30.49 -28.65
#